data_AF-A0A7Y5QK90-F1
#
_entry.id   AF-A0A7Y5QK90-F1
#
_cell.length_a   1.000
_cell.length_b   1.000
_cell.length_c   1.000
_cell.angle_alpha   90.00
_cell.angle_beta   90.00
_cell.angle_gamma   90.00
#
_symmetry.space_group_name_H-M   'P 1'
#
loop_
_entity.id
_entity.type
_entity.pdbx_description
1 polymer ?
#
loop_
_entity_poly.entity_id
_entity_poly.type
_entity_poly.pdbx_seq_one_letter_code
_entity_poly.pdbx_strand_id
1 'polypeptide(L)'
;MAHETAGHPNPDHAHEHPTWKQYKWVALILTVITALEVWAYYIPALVASVFFVPLLLIMSAAKFAIVVLFYMHLRYDHRLFRLLFTGPLTIAMATLIALLFLLARTGALHVS
;
A
#
# COMPACT_ATOMS: atom_id res chain seq x y z
N MET A 1 43.97 -42.23 28.55
CA MET A 1 42.67 -42.42 27.86
C MET A 1 41.63 -41.66 28.64
N ALA A 2 41.37 -40.41 28.27
CA ALA A 2 40.32 -39.60 28.88
C ALA A 2 39.89 -38.54 27.87
N HIS A 3 38.70 -38.70 27.30
CA HIS A 3 37.80 -37.62 26.93
C HIS A 3 36.47 -38.25 26.46
N GLU A 4 35.61 -38.57 27.43
CA GLU A 4 34.17 -38.66 27.17
C GLU A 4 33.68 -37.25 26.85
N THR A 5 33.51 -36.93 25.57
CA THR A 5 32.74 -35.76 25.17
C THR A 5 31.26 -36.09 25.28
N ALA A 6 30.68 -35.71 26.39
CA ALA A 6 29.24 -35.56 26.55
C ALA A 6 28.70 -34.74 25.36
N GLY A 7 28.02 -35.41 24.44
CA GLY A 7 27.29 -34.77 23.35
C GLY A 7 26.16 -33.95 23.95
N HIS A 8 26.37 -32.65 24.06
CA HIS A 8 25.31 -31.70 24.35
C HIS A 8 24.16 -31.91 23.35
N PRO A 9 22.90 -32.09 23.79
CA PRO A 9 21.77 -31.97 22.89
C PRO A 9 21.74 -30.51 22.45
N ASN A 10 22.05 -30.27 21.18
CA ASN A 10 21.86 -28.96 20.57
C ASN A 10 20.35 -28.68 20.65
N PRO A 11 19.87 -27.69 21.42
CA PRO A 11 18.48 -27.29 21.31
C PRO A 11 18.38 -26.66 19.94
N ASP A 12 17.77 -27.40 19.00
CA ASP A 12 17.44 -26.92 17.67
C ASP A 12 16.91 -25.50 17.81
N HIS A 13 17.72 -24.56 17.32
CA HIS A 13 17.36 -23.16 17.25
C HIS A 13 16.13 -23.07 16.35
N ALA A 14 14.96 -23.12 16.97
CA ALA A 14 13.71 -22.64 16.42
C ALA A 14 13.92 -21.13 16.22
N HIS A 15 14.55 -20.78 15.10
CA HIS A 15 14.60 -19.43 14.61
C HIS A 15 13.15 -19.02 14.36
N GLU A 16 12.55 -18.40 15.38
CA GLU A 16 11.40 -17.55 15.22
C GLU A 16 11.76 -16.57 14.10
N HIS A 17 11.21 -16.80 12.91
CA HIS A 17 11.15 -15.79 11.84
C HIS A 17 9.93 -14.92 12.15
N PRO A 18 10.05 -13.85 12.97
CA PRO A 18 8.91 -13.14 13.54
C PRO A 18 8.27 -12.18 12.52
N THR A 19 8.90 -12.03 11.35
CA THR A 19 8.53 -11.05 10.32
C THR A 19 7.38 -11.53 9.42
N TRP A 20 7.23 -12.85 9.19
CA TRP A 20 6.26 -13.36 8.20
C TRP A 20 4.81 -12.98 8.52
N LYS A 21 4.41 -13.06 9.79
CA LYS A 21 3.01 -12.86 10.20
C LYS A 21 2.48 -11.46 9.84
N GLN A 22 3.32 -10.43 9.92
CA GLN A 22 2.90 -9.06 9.59
C GLN A 22 2.70 -8.85 8.08
N TYR A 23 3.59 -9.40 7.25
CA TYR A 23 3.45 -9.33 5.79
C TYR A 23 2.15 -9.96 5.30
N LYS A 24 1.77 -11.10 5.88
CA LYS A 24 0.49 -11.77 5.54
C LYS A 24 -0.72 -10.89 5.83
N TRP A 25 -0.72 -10.16 6.95
CA TRP A 25 -1.82 -9.25 7.29
C TRP A 25 -1.91 -8.05 6.35
N VAL A 26 -0.77 -7.47 5.96
CA VAL A 26 -0.74 -6.37 4.99
C VAL A 26 -1.22 -6.85 3.61
N ALA A 27 -0.76 -8.01 3.16
CA ALA A 27 -1.21 -8.62 1.92
C ALA A 27 -2.72 -8.85 1.92
N LEU A 28 -3.28 -9.38 3.02
CA LEU A 28 -4.73 -9.58 3.18
C LEU A 28 -5.49 -8.26 3.04
N ILE A 29 -5.04 -7.19 3.71
CA ILE A 29 -5.68 -5.86 3.63
C ILE A 29 -5.64 -5.35 2.18
N LEU A 30 -4.50 -5.43 1.50
CA LEU A 30 -4.37 -5.02 0.10
C LEU A 30 -5.31 -5.80 -0.83
N THR A 31 -5.45 -7.11 -0.60
CA THR A 31 -6.40 -7.95 -1.33
C THR A 31 -7.84 -7.51 -1.09
N VAL A 32 -8.22 -7.23 0.17
CA VAL A 32 -9.57 -6.75 0.50
C VAL A 32 -9.86 -5.41 -0.17
N ILE A 33 -8.94 -4.43 -0.09
CA ILE A 33 -9.08 -3.13 -0.75
C ILE A 33 -9.23 -3.33 -2.27
N THR A 34 -8.52 -4.29 -2.86
CA THR A 34 -8.62 -4.59 -4.30
C THR A 34 -9.92 -5.26 -4.70
N ALA A 35 -10.42 -6.21 -3.89
CA ALA A 35 -11.73 -6.79 -4.11
C ALA A 35 -12.86 -5.75 -4.01
N LEU A 36 -12.78 -4.85 -3.03
CA LEU A 36 -13.75 -3.76 -2.86
C LEU A 36 -13.70 -2.77 -4.04
N GLU A 37 -12.51 -2.46 -4.55
CA GLU A 37 -12.36 -1.60 -5.73
C GLU A 37 -13.03 -2.22 -6.96
N VAL A 38 -12.72 -3.49 -7.25
CA VAL A 38 -13.34 -4.23 -8.36
C VAL A 38 -14.85 -4.31 -8.18
N TRP A 39 -15.34 -4.53 -6.96
CA TRP A 39 -16.76 -4.56 -6.68
C TRP A 39 -17.44 -3.20 -6.90
N ALA A 40 -16.78 -2.10 -6.51
CA ALA A 40 -17.28 -0.74 -6.73
C ALA A 40 -17.44 -0.40 -8.23
N TYR A 41 -16.59 -0.97 -9.12
CA TYR A 41 -16.75 -0.84 -10.57
C TYR A 41 -18.06 -1.46 -11.09
N TYR A 42 -18.65 -2.45 -10.40
CA TYR A 42 -19.91 -3.07 -10.82
C TYR A 42 -21.15 -2.25 -10.45
N ILE A 43 -21.01 -1.13 -9.73
CA ILE A 43 -22.14 -0.29 -9.33
C ILE A 43 -22.27 0.91 -10.28
N PRO A 44 -23.26 0.93 -11.20
CA PRO A 44 -23.36 1.97 -12.22
C PRO A 44 -23.54 3.38 -11.63
N ALA A 45 -24.23 3.48 -10.49
CA ALA A 45 -24.45 4.73 -9.77
C ALA A 45 -23.15 5.32 -9.18
N LEU A 46 -22.17 4.48 -8.83
CA LEU A 46 -20.86 4.95 -8.39
C LEU A 46 -20.02 5.38 -9.60
N VAL A 47 -19.99 4.59 -10.66
CA VAL A 47 -19.21 4.88 -11.87
C VAL A 47 -19.67 6.17 -12.57
N ALA A 48 -20.97 6.48 -12.54
CA ALA A 48 -21.51 7.71 -13.11
C ALA A 48 -21.17 8.98 -12.29
N SER A 49 -20.61 8.84 -11.09
CA SER A 49 -20.24 9.97 -10.25
C SER A 49 -18.90 10.58 -10.66
N VAL A 50 -18.85 11.91 -10.75
CA VAL A 50 -17.60 12.68 -10.95
C VAL A 50 -16.53 12.37 -9.89
N PHE A 51 -16.94 11.91 -8.70
CA PHE A 51 -16.04 11.57 -7.60
C PHE A 51 -15.41 10.17 -7.70
N PHE A 52 -15.86 9.33 -8.63
CA PHE A 52 -15.37 7.96 -8.78
C PHE A 52 -13.89 7.90 -9.19
N VAL A 53 -13.53 8.68 -10.20
CA VAL A 53 -12.15 8.77 -10.72
C VAL A 53 -11.14 9.20 -9.65
N PRO A 54 -11.34 10.32 -8.91
CA PRO A 54 -10.40 10.71 -7.85
C PRO A 54 -10.39 9.72 -6.67
N LEU A 55 -11.50 9.08 -6.34
CA LEU A 55 -11.54 8.08 -5.26
C LEU A 55 -10.70 6.84 -5.59
N LEU A 56 -10.80 6.32 -6.83
CA LEU A 56 -9.97 5.21 -7.31
C LEU A 56 -8.49 5.57 -7.33
N LEU A 57 -8.17 6.80 -7.74
CA LEU A 57 -6.80 7.31 -7.73
C LEU A 57 -6.21 7.29 -6.31
N ILE A 58 -6.97 7.77 -5.32
CA ILE A 58 -6.56 7.77 -3.90
C ILE A 58 -6.42 6.34 -3.38
N MET A 59 -7.35 5.43 -3.72
CA MET A 59 -7.25 4.03 -3.32
C MET A 59 -6.02 3.33 -3.90
N SER A 60 -5.69 3.59 -5.17
CA SER A 60 -4.47 3.10 -5.82
C SER A 60 -3.21 3.68 -5.16
N ALA A 61 -3.21 4.98 -4.85
CA ALA A 61 -2.14 5.64 -4.12
C ALA A 61 -1.89 5.03 -2.74
N ALA A 62 -2.98 4.77 -2.00
CA ALA A 62 -2.92 4.16 -0.67
C ALA A 62 -2.34 2.75 -0.73
N LYS A 63 -2.75 1.93 -1.71
CA LYS A 63 -2.15 0.60 -1.93
C LYS A 63 -0.66 0.70 -2.21
N PHE A 64 -0.26 1.60 -3.11
CA PHE A 64 1.14 1.83 -3.42
C PHE A 64 1.94 2.23 -2.18
N ALA A 65 1.42 3.17 -1.38
CA ALA A 65 2.03 3.59 -0.14
C ALA A 65 2.16 2.44 0.88
N ILE A 66 1.12 1.61 1.04
CA ILE A 66 1.14 0.44 1.92
C ILE A 66 2.20 -0.58 1.45
N VAL A 67 2.28 -0.85 0.15
CA VAL A 67 3.28 -1.75 -0.44
C VAL A 67 4.70 -1.22 -0.21
N VAL A 68 4.97 0.05 -0.52
CA VAL A 68 6.31 0.63 -0.32
C VAL A 68 6.67 0.71 1.17
N LEU A 69 5.74 1.07 2.04
CA LEU A 69 6.03 1.22 3.46
C LEU A 69 6.26 -0.12 4.17
N PHE A 70 5.45 -1.14 3.87
CA PHE A 70 5.53 -2.43 4.54
C PHE A 70 6.35 -3.46 3.75
N TYR A 71 6.07 -3.66 2.45
CA TYR A 71 6.73 -4.69 1.62
C TYR A 71 8.19 -4.36 1.28
N MET A 72 8.54 -3.08 1.11
CA MET A 72 9.94 -2.67 0.87
C MET A 72 10.76 -2.43 2.16
N HIS A 73 10.29 -2.88 3.34
CA HIS A 73 11.00 -2.76 4.63
C HIS A 73 11.24 -1.34 5.19
N LEU A 74 10.83 -0.27 4.49
CA LEU A 74 11.00 1.13 4.92
C LEU A 74 10.41 1.48 6.30
N ARG A 75 9.42 0.73 6.80
CA ARG A 75 8.87 0.95 8.16
C ARG A 75 9.89 0.60 9.26
N TYR A 76 10.79 -0.35 8.98
CA TYR A 76 11.90 -0.76 9.85
C TYR A 76 13.19 0.02 9.59
N ASP A 77 13.25 0.73 8.46
CA ASP A 77 14.37 1.56 8.04
C ASP A 77 14.22 3.04 8.47
N HIS A 78 15.25 3.86 8.22
CA HIS A 78 15.32 5.25 8.66
C HIS A 78 14.16 6.11 8.13
N ARG A 79 13.66 7.04 8.96
CA ARG A 79 12.51 7.93 8.66
C ARG A 79 12.65 8.69 7.34
N LEU A 80 13.88 8.86 6.86
CA LEU A 80 14.23 9.54 5.61
C LEU A 80 13.63 8.86 4.39
N PHE A 81 13.69 7.52 4.30
CA PHE A 81 13.13 6.80 3.15
C PHE A 81 11.60 6.92 3.06
N ARG A 82 10.92 6.92 4.22
CA ARG A 82 9.47 7.16 4.27
C ARG A 82 9.11 8.54 3.77
N LEU A 83 9.88 9.56 4.14
CA LEU A 83 9.62 10.94 3.72
C LEU A 83 9.94 11.13 2.22
N LEU A 84 11.03 10.53 1.72
CA LEU A 84 11.45 10.62 0.33
C LEU A 84 10.43 9.99 -0.64
N PHE A 85 9.69 8.97 -0.21
CA PHE A 85 8.60 8.38 -0.99
C PHE A 85 7.26 9.07 -0.79
N THR A 86 6.91 9.43 0.46
CA THR A 86 5.59 10.02 0.76
C THR A 86 5.48 11.47 0.28
N GLY A 87 6.58 12.24 0.32
CA GLY A 87 6.62 13.64 -0.11
C GLY A 87 6.22 13.81 -1.59
N PRO A 88 6.96 13.22 -2.54
CA PRO A 88 6.63 13.26 -3.96
C PRO A 88 5.26 12.63 -4.27
N LEU A 89 4.88 11.55 -3.58
CA LEU A 89 3.57 10.92 -3.76
C LEU A 89 2.43 11.87 -3.38
N THR A 90 2.57 12.60 -2.27
CA THR A 90 1.55 13.56 -1.81
C THR A 90 1.43 14.72 -2.80
N ILE A 91 2.56 15.25 -3.28
CA ILE A 91 2.57 16.31 -4.29
C ILE A 91 1.92 15.83 -5.59
N ALA A 92 2.29 14.64 -6.07
CA ALA A 92 1.71 14.05 -7.29
C ALA A 92 0.20 13.81 -7.18
N MET A 93 -0.28 13.38 -6.01
CA MET A 93 -1.72 13.21 -5.78
C MET A 93 -2.45 14.55 -5.73
N ALA A 94 -1.87 15.56 -5.07
CA ALA A 94 -2.45 16.90 -5.03
C ALA A 94 -2.53 17.52 -6.44
N THR A 95 -1.48 17.37 -7.26
CA THR A 95 -1.50 17.88 -8.64
C THR A 95 -2.49 17.12 -9.52
N LEU A 96 -2.58 15.80 -9.41
CA LEU A 96 -3.58 15.00 -10.14
C LEU A 96 -5.01 15.40 -9.77
N ILE A 97 -5.32 15.55 -8.48
CA ILE A 97 -6.65 15.99 -8.02
C ILE A 97 -6.95 17.40 -8.51
N ALA A 98 -5.98 18.32 -8.45
CA ALA A 98 -6.13 19.67 -8.96
C ALA A 98 -6.39 19.69 -10.48
N LEU A 99 -5.69 18.85 -11.26
CA LEU A 99 -5.90 18.71 -12.69
C LEU A 99 -7.25 18.10 -13.02
N LEU A 100 -7.68 17.06 -12.31
CA LEU A 100 -9.01 16.47 -12.48
C LEU A 100 -10.11 17.50 -12.18
N PHE A 101 -9.96 18.29 -11.12
CA PHE A 101 -10.91 19.36 -10.77
C PHE A 101 -10.93 20.46 -11.83
N LEU A 102 -9.75 20.88 -12.30
CA LEU A 102 -9.62 21.88 -13.36
C LEU A 102 -10.27 21.40 -14.66
N LEU A 103 -9.96 20.17 -15.11
CA LEU A 103 -10.50 19.58 -16.33
C LEU A 103 -12.01 19.34 -16.23
N ALA A 104 -12.50 18.89 -15.08
CA ALA A 104 -13.93 18.75 -14.84
C ALA A 104 -14.65 20.10 -14.95
N ARG A 105 -14.06 21.17 -14.42
CA ARG A 105 -14.62 22.52 -14.52
C ARG A 105 -14.53 23.10 -15.94
N THR A 106 -13.42 22.94 -16.65
CA THR A 106 -13.26 23.47 -18.01
C THR A 106 -14.06 22.69 -19.04
N GLY A 107 -14.14 21.35 -18.91
CA GLY A 107 -15.00 20.52 -19.75
C GLY A 107 -16.49 20.86 -19.60
N ALA A 108 -16.94 21.18 -18.38
CA ALA A 108 -18.31 21.62 -18.14
C ALA A 108 -18.66 22.97 -18.81
N LEU A 109 -17.67 23.86 -19.02
CA LEU A 109 -17.86 25.19 -19.63
C LEU A 109 -17.84 25.18 -21.17
N HIS A 110 -17.36 24.11 -21.80
CA HIS A 110 -17.28 24.00 -23.27
C HIS A 110 -18.44 23.18 -23.88
N VAL A 111 -19.25 22.53 -23.05
CA VAL A 111 -20.39 21.68 -23.44
C VAL A 111 -21.74 22.41 -23.24
N SER A 112 -21.74 23.60 -22.64
CA SER A 112 -22.88 24.53 -22.53
C SER A 112 -22.83 25.60 -23.61
#